data_AF-A0A077NQK4-F1
#
_entry.id   AF-A0A077NQK4-F1
#
_cell.length_a   1.000
_cell.length_b   1.000
_cell.length_c   1.000
_cell.angle_alpha   90.00
_cell.angle_beta   90.00
_cell.angle_gamma   90.00
#
_symmetry.space_group_name_H-M   'P 1'
#
loop_
_entity.id
_entity.type
_entity.pdbx_description
1 polymer ?
#
loop_
_entity_poly.entity_id
_entity_poly.type
_entity_poly.pdbx_seq_one_letter_code
_entity_poly.pdbx_strand_id
1 'polypeptide(L)'
;MKIVGLAETVTKAEGALQRSGGEVTGNIAISTDTEIAWRRNTDYAGIGFKNTGDGDTDSYMWFRTGDNGNEYFKWQHSLSGGGTTEWMSLDSDNLRVKGHQVYHEGHKPTAADMGAATTKWVSDGFFKQETSSVVTKGAWPRVNFLPNDRNHDTHLALEVDFAVQKPRLRFYERKSGTGNNLFVVHFPNRNGTITVDSDYTIDGNGFLKRASPIIQIYSDGQYKTNNESEGAVVQRLSEGVYLIKNVLGFNADAAWGGADGGVEIPLCKNKLPLIWVNYEVLPDGTIKLMTYHREHPDVPAFAKNVRQGYSYSDGDLIDIPNGRFISVRVQMPEDSVWNQQRKLVEGK
;
A
#
# COMPACT_ATOMS: atom_id res chain seq x y z
N MET A 1 42.60 85.07 -53.96
CA MET A 1 42.65 84.45 -55.31
C MET A 1 41.28 83.84 -55.59
N LYS A 2 40.55 84.34 -56.60
CA LYS A 2 39.32 83.74 -57.09
C LYS A 2 39.74 82.68 -58.12
N ILE A 3 39.95 81.44 -57.68
CA ILE A 3 40.39 80.36 -58.58
C ILE A 3 39.16 79.83 -59.33
N VAL A 4 39.28 79.84 -60.65
CA VAL A 4 38.26 79.48 -61.65
C VAL A 4 37.87 78.01 -61.51
N GLY A 5 36.56 77.70 -61.53
CA GLY A 5 36.03 76.34 -61.74
C GLY A 5 36.15 75.32 -60.60
N LEU A 6 36.72 75.66 -59.43
CA LEU A 6 36.96 74.69 -58.34
C LEU A 6 35.98 74.79 -57.15
N ALA A 7 35.00 75.69 -57.19
CA ALA A 7 34.09 75.90 -56.06
C ALA A 7 33.34 74.62 -55.65
N GLU A 8 32.82 73.86 -56.61
CA GLU A 8 32.13 72.59 -56.35
C GLU A 8 33.06 71.53 -55.74
N THR A 9 34.32 71.49 -56.19
CA THR A 9 35.33 70.57 -55.64
C THR A 9 35.63 70.88 -54.17
N VAL A 10 35.74 72.17 -53.81
CA VAL A 10 35.97 72.57 -52.42
C VAL A 10 34.80 72.15 -51.53
N THR A 11 33.56 72.42 -51.94
CA THR A 11 32.37 72.03 -51.18
C THR A 11 32.25 70.51 -51.03
N LYS A 12 32.53 69.73 -52.09
CA LYS A 12 32.54 68.26 -52.00
C LYS A 12 33.65 67.74 -51.09
N ALA A 13 34.82 68.37 -51.10
CA ALA A 13 35.95 67.98 -50.25
C ALA A 13 35.67 68.29 -48.77
N GLU A 14 35.03 69.41 -48.46
CA GLU A 14 34.62 69.79 -47.10
C GLU A 14 33.59 68.80 -46.52
N GLY A 15 32.69 68.26 -47.35
CA GLY A 15 31.69 67.27 -46.94
C GLY A 15 32.12 65.81 -47.03
N ALA A 16 33.36 65.53 -47.46
CA ALA A 16 33.84 64.16 -47.64
C ALA A 16 34.29 63.52 -46.31
N LEU A 17 33.86 62.28 -46.06
CA LEU A 17 34.36 61.49 -44.93
C LEU A 17 35.88 61.24 -45.10
N GLN A 18 36.66 61.67 -44.13
CA GLN A 18 38.11 61.52 -44.15
C GLN A 18 38.52 60.07 -43.85
N ARG A 19 39.61 59.61 -44.48
CA ARG A 19 40.16 58.25 -44.24
C ARG A 19 40.62 58.02 -42.80
N SER A 20 40.96 59.09 -42.09
CA SER A 20 41.31 59.07 -40.66
C SER A 20 40.11 58.87 -39.73
N GLY A 21 38.89 58.85 -40.27
CA GLY A 21 37.64 58.81 -39.51
C GLY A 21 36.91 60.16 -39.48
N GLY A 22 35.67 60.13 -38.99
CA GLY A 22 34.79 61.29 -38.87
C GLY A 22 33.37 60.86 -38.49
N GLU A 23 32.49 61.84 -38.28
CA GLU A 23 31.07 61.60 -38.04
C GLU A 23 30.30 61.62 -39.36
N VAL A 24 29.39 60.67 -39.52
CA VAL A 24 28.45 60.64 -40.65
C VAL A 24 27.05 60.90 -40.08
N THR A 25 26.40 61.96 -40.56
CA THR A 25 25.09 62.40 -40.07
C THR A 25 23.92 61.92 -40.94
N GLY A 26 24.21 61.19 -42.02
CA GLY A 26 23.23 60.60 -42.94
C GLY A 26 23.38 59.09 -43.12
N ASN A 27 22.51 58.51 -43.94
CA ASN A 27 22.53 57.08 -44.23
C ASN A 27 23.68 56.71 -45.18
N ILE A 28 24.27 55.54 -44.97
CA ILE A 28 25.20 54.90 -45.91
C ILE A 28 24.49 53.70 -46.52
N ALA A 29 24.33 53.70 -47.85
CA ALA A 29 23.80 52.56 -48.59
C ALA A 29 24.93 51.86 -49.33
N ILE A 30 25.04 50.54 -49.15
CA ILE A 30 25.98 49.68 -49.88
C ILE A 30 25.16 48.96 -50.97
N SER A 31 25.30 49.40 -52.22
CA SER A 31 24.49 48.95 -53.36
C SER A 31 25.16 47.85 -54.21
N THR A 32 26.31 47.35 -53.76
CA THR A 32 27.08 46.29 -54.41
C THR A 32 27.44 45.21 -53.40
N ASP A 33 27.86 44.05 -53.88
CA ASP A 33 28.35 42.96 -53.03
C ASP A 33 29.73 43.33 -52.42
N THR A 34 29.68 44.02 -51.29
CA THR A 34 30.82 44.58 -50.56
C THR A 34 30.66 44.34 -49.05
N GLU A 35 31.77 44.22 -48.33
CA GLU A 35 31.79 44.09 -46.87
C GLU A 35 32.25 45.37 -46.16
N ILE A 36 31.81 45.54 -44.92
CA ILE A 36 32.46 46.39 -43.93
C ILE A 36 33.39 45.49 -43.10
N ALA A 37 34.68 45.80 -43.04
CA ALA A 37 35.67 44.95 -42.39
C ALA A 37 36.62 45.71 -41.45
N TRP A 38 36.94 45.06 -40.33
CA TRP A 38 38.03 45.43 -39.43
C TRP A 38 39.16 44.43 -39.66
N ARG A 39 40.35 44.91 -40.03
CA ARG A 39 41.53 44.07 -40.28
C ARG A 39 42.69 44.53 -39.41
N ARG A 40 43.21 43.63 -38.57
CA ARG A 40 44.31 43.90 -37.64
C ARG A 40 45.09 42.62 -37.41
N ASN A 41 46.42 42.70 -37.36
CA ASN A 41 47.27 41.57 -36.95
C ASN A 41 47.01 40.28 -37.75
N THR A 42 46.78 40.37 -39.07
CA THR A 42 46.35 39.27 -39.96
C THR A 42 44.95 38.70 -39.73
N ASP A 43 44.29 39.06 -38.63
CA ASP A 43 42.92 38.68 -38.30
C ASP A 43 41.90 39.67 -38.88
N TYR A 44 40.64 39.26 -38.90
CA TYR A 44 39.54 40.10 -39.36
C TYR A 44 38.20 39.84 -38.67
N ALA A 45 37.36 40.88 -38.70
CA ALA A 45 35.92 40.78 -38.47
C ALA A 45 35.20 41.52 -39.61
N GLY A 46 34.07 41.00 -40.08
CA GLY A 46 33.36 41.56 -41.23
C GLY A 46 31.85 41.41 -41.14
N ILE A 47 31.16 42.33 -41.82
CA ILE A 47 29.71 42.33 -42.00
C ILE A 47 29.42 42.53 -43.49
N GLY A 48 28.51 41.73 -44.03
CA GLY A 48 28.04 41.89 -45.41
C GLY A 48 26.68 41.26 -45.64
N PHE A 49 26.21 41.33 -46.89
CA PHE A 49 24.91 40.82 -47.31
C PHE A 49 25.06 39.99 -48.58
N LYS A 50 24.81 38.68 -48.49
CA LYS A 50 24.82 37.79 -49.64
C LYS A 50 23.44 37.85 -50.32
N ASN A 51 23.45 38.21 -51.60
CA ASN A 51 22.27 38.19 -52.45
C ASN A 51 22.69 38.14 -53.93
N THR A 52 22.19 37.17 -54.68
CA THR A 52 22.49 36.99 -56.12
C THR A 52 21.38 37.50 -57.05
N GLY A 53 20.32 38.06 -56.48
CA GLY A 53 19.14 38.58 -57.17
C GLY A 53 17.85 38.30 -56.39
N ASP A 54 16.73 38.83 -56.88
CA ASP A 54 15.42 38.74 -56.21
C ASP A 54 14.91 37.30 -56.00
N GLY A 55 15.37 36.35 -56.83
CA GLY A 55 15.03 34.92 -56.74
C GLY A 55 15.95 34.09 -55.84
N ASP A 56 16.87 34.70 -55.12
CA ASP A 56 17.84 33.99 -54.27
C ASP A 56 17.15 33.33 -53.06
N THR A 57 17.17 31.99 -53.01
CA THR A 57 16.55 31.21 -51.93
C THR A 57 17.39 31.15 -50.65
N ASP A 58 18.61 31.70 -50.69
CA ASP A 58 19.56 31.69 -49.57
C ASP A 58 20.22 33.08 -49.46
N SER A 59 19.41 34.13 -49.35
CA SER A 59 19.89 35.49 -49.11
C SER A 59 19.96 35.77 -47.61
N TYR A 60 21.11 36.26 -47.13
CA TYR A 60 21.33 36.50 -45.71
C TYR A 60 22.33 37.62 -45.46
N MET A 61 22.11 38.36 -44.36
CA MET A 61 23.16 39.17 -43.75
C MET A 61 24.09 38.25 -42.98
N TRP A 62 25.39 38.45 -43.12
CA TRP A 62 26.39 37.64 -42.43
C TRP A 62 27.32 38.49 -41.56
N PHE A 63 27.81 37.85 -40.50
CA PHE A 63 28.87 38.32 -39.63
C PHE A 63 29.98 37.27 -39.67
N ARG A 64 31.24 37.68 -39.79
CA ARG A 64 32.37 36.75 -39.89
C ARG A 64 33.56 37.20 -39.05
N THR A 65 34.24 36.26 -38.44
CA THR A 65 35.55 36.42 -37.79
C THR A 65 36.56 35.42 -38.37
N GLY A 66 37.85 35.70 -38.27
CA GLY A 66 38.94 34.81 -38.70
C GLY A 66 40.33 35.39 -38.44
N ASP A 67 41.42 34.68 -38.72
CA ASP A 67 41.48 33.42 -39.49
C ASP A 67 41.86 32.16 -38.69
N ASN A 68 42.13 32.28 -37.38
CA ASN A 68 42.67 31.17 -36.60
C ASN A 68 41.58 30.21 -36.07
N GLY A 69 40.30 30.56 -36.23
CA GLY A 69 39.17 29.75 -35.78
C GLY A 69 38.89 29.87 -34.28
N ASN A 70 39.54 30.82 -33.62
CA ASN A 70 39.33 31.16 -32.21
C ASN A 70 38.81 32.60 -32.02
N GLU A 71 38.69 33.38 -33.09
CA GLU A 71 38.02 34.68 -33.07
C GLU A 71 36.50 34.48 -33.03
N TYR A 72 35.82 35.19 -32.14
CA TYR A 72 34.44 34.88 -31.77
C TYR A 72 33.63 36.14 -31.51
N PHE A 73 32.31 35.98 -31.40
CA PHE A 73 31.39 37.08 -31.20
C PHE A 73 31.07 37.27 -29.71
N LYS A 74 31.03 38.52 -29.26
CA LYS A 74 30.52 38.91 -27.94
C LYS A 74 29.49 40.03 -28.08
N TRP A 75 28.40 39.90 -27.33
CA TRP A 75 27.43 40.96 -27.11
C TRP A 75 27.57 41.47 -25.69
N GLN A 76 27.94 42.75 -25.56
CA GLN A 76 28.25 43.36 -24.28
C GLN A 76 27.44 44.65 -24.07
N HIS A 77 27.17 44.95 -22.80
CA HIS A 77 26.48 46.16 -22.39
C HIS A 77 27.31 46.92 -21.35
N SER A 78 27.60 48.18 -21.65
CA SER A 78 28.29 49.11 -20.75
C SER A 78 27.29 50.06 -20.11
N LEU A 79 27.22 50.04 -18.78
CA LEU A 79 26.38 50.97 -18.01
C LEU A 79 27.11 52.30 -17.81
N SER A 80 26.39 53.42 -17.94
CA SER A 80 26.95 54.75 -17.63
C SER A 80 27.40 54.80 -16.17
N GLY A 81 28.69 55.09 -15.94
CA GLY A 81 29.29 55.08 -14.60
C GLY A 81 29.44 53.68 -13.98
N GLY A 82 29.17 52.61 -14.74
CA GLY A 82 29.30 51.22 -14.31
C GLY A 82 30.30 50.43 -15.15
N GLY A 83 30.30 49.10 -14.96
CA GLY A 83 31.14 48.18 -15.71
C GLY A 83 30.52 47.73 -17.04
N THR A 84 31.34 47.04 -17.84
CA THR A 84 30.88 46.30 -19.03
C THR A 84 30.50 44.88 -18.63
N THR A 85 29.30 44.44 -19.04
CA THR A 85 28.77 43.09 -18.81
C THR A 85 28.63 42.35 -20.12
N GLU A 86 28.95 41.05 -20.13
CA GLU A 86 28.69 40.17 -21.27
C GLU A 86 27.30 39.56 -21.14
N TRP A 87 26.49 39.68 -22.21
CA TRP A 87 25.15 39.11 -22.28
C TRP A 87 25.12 37.81 -23.09
N MET A 88 25.95 37.72 -24.12
CA MET A 88 26.01 36.57 -25.02
C MET A 88 27.39 36.44 -25.65
N SER A 89 27.80 35.21 -25.93
CA SER A 89 28.96 34.91 -26.76
C SER A 89 28.67 33.73 -27.67
N LEU A 90 29.25 33.76 -28.88
CA LEU A 90 29.21 32.67 -29.84
C LEU A 90 30.64 32.41 -30.31
N ASP A 91 31.18 31.27 -29.92
CA ASP A 91 32.49 30.77 -30.31
C ASP A 91 32.39 29.46 -31.10
N SER A 92 33.53 28.88 -31.47
CA SER A 92 33.60 27.62 -32.23
C SER A 92 33.12 26.40 -31.44
N ASP A 93 33.01 26.51 -30.13
CA ASP A 93 32.43 25.47 -29.29
C ASP A 93 30.91 25.63 -29.26
N ASN A 94 30.38 26.72 -28.68
CA ASN A 94 28.93 26.86 -28.45
C ASN A 94 28.42 28.31 -28.29
N LEU A 95 27.10 28.47 -28.40
CA LEU A 95 26.39 29.69 -28.00
C LEU A 95 26.21 29.72 -26.47
N ARG A 96 26.55 30.84 -25.85
CA ARG A 96 26.37 31.09 -24.42
C ARG A 96 25.54 32.35 -24.18
N VAL A 97 24.57 32.28 -23.27
CA VAL A 97 23.77 33.41 -22.79
C VAL A 97 24.03 33.59 -21.31
N LYS A 98 24.51 34.77 -20.92
CA LYS A 98 24.96 35.08 -19.54
C LYS A 98 25.96 34.05 -18.99
N GLY A 99 26.83 33.53 -19.85
CA GLY A 99 27.83 32.50 -19.51
C GLY A 99 27.27 31.07 -19.47
N HIS A 100 25.97 30.85 -19.66
CA HIS A 100 25.37 29.52 -19.73
C HIS A 100 25.24 29.06 -21.17
N GLN A 101 25.69 27.84 -21.44
CA GLN A 101 25.58 27.21 -22.75
C GLN A 101 24.11 26.95 -23.12
N VAL A 102 23.74 27.29 -24.35
CA VAL A 102 22.38 27.13 -24.86
C VAL A 102 22.16 25.71 -25.37
N TYR A 103 20.99 25.14 -25.08
CA TYR A 103 20.56 23.86 -25.64
C TYR A 103 20.31 23.94 -27.15
N HIS A 104 20.81 22.97 -27.90
CA HIS A 104 20.43 22.73 -29.30
C HIS A 104 20.63 21.25 -29.65
N GLU A 105 20.26 20.83 -30.87
CA GLU A 105 20.33 19.42 -31.28
C GLU A 105 21.75 18.83 -31.22
N GLY A 106 22.78 19.68 -31.38
CA GLY A 106 24.19 19.32 -31.25
C GLY A 106 24.75 19.38 -29.82
N HIS A 107 24.05 20.04 -28.89
CA HIS A 107 24.43 20.12 -27.48
C HIS A 107 23.21 19.85 -26.58
N LYS A 108 23.07 18.59 -26.15
CA LYS A 108 22.00 18.14 -25.27
C LYS A 108 22.54 17.97 -23.84
N PRO A 109 22.07 18.74 -22.85
CA PRO A 109 22.40 18.54 -21.45
C PRO A 109 22.10 17.10 -21.02
N THR A 110 22.93 16.57 -20.13
CA THR A 110 22.67 15.27 -19.52
C THR A 110 21.44 15.33 -18.62
N ALA A 111 20.89 14.16 -18.29
CA ALA A 111 19.84 14.04 -17.28
C ALA A 111 20.26 14.69 -15.94
N ALA A 112 21.55 14.63 -15.59
CA ALA A 112 22.09 15.26 -14.40
C ALA A 112 22.06 16.79 -14.49
N ASP A 113 22.45 17.36 -15.64
CA ASP A 113 22.46 18.81 -15.88
C ASP A 113 21.06 19.43 -15.79
N MET A 114 20.03 18.64 -16.11
CA MET A 114 18.61 19.05 -16.04
C MET A 114 17.95 18.76 -14.69
N GLY A 115 18.67 18.20 -13.72
CA GLY A 115 18.11 17.79 -12.43
C GLY A 115 17.08 16.66 -12.55
N ALA A 116 17.18 15.83 -13.58
CA ALA A 116 16.28 14.69 -13.75
C ALA A 116 16.48 13.66 -12.63
N ALA A 117 15.41 12.97 -12.27
CA ALA A 117 15.45 11.93 -11.24
C ALA A 117 16.46 10.83 -11.58
N THR A 118 17.31 10.48 -10.62
CA THR A 118 18.27 9.37 -10.79
C THR A 118 17.53 8.03 -10.79
N THR A 119 18.08 7.04 -11.48
CA THR A 119 17.56 5.66 -11.45
C THR A 119 17.50 5.12 -10.02
N LYS A 120 18.45 5.49 -9.17
CA LYS A 120 18.48 5.14 -7.74
C LYS A 120 17.32 5.77 -6.96
N TRP A 121 17.04 7.06 -7.14
CA TRP A 121 15.91 7.71 -6.48
C TRP A 121 14.58 7.08 -6.93
N VAL A 122 14.45 6.75 -8.21
CA VAL A 122 13.26 6.06 -8.73
C VAL A 122 13.15 4.65 -8.14
N SER A 123 14.23 3.86 -8.09
CA SER A 123 14.19 2.51 -7.52
C SER A 123 13.91 2.48 -6.03
N ASP A 124 14.40 3.48 -5.30
CA ASP A 124 14.26 3.56 -3.84
C ASP A 124 12.89 4.16 -3.43
N GLY A 125 12.31 5.01 -4.28
CA GLY A 125 11.05 5.74 -3.99
C GLY A 125 9.79 5.20 -4.67
N PHE A 126 9.93 4.36 -5.70
CA PHE A 126 8.80 3.87 -6.49
C PHE A 126 8.88 2.35 -6.66
N PHE A 127 7.78 1.66 -6.35
CA PHE A 127 7.65 0.24 -6.65
C PHE A 127 7.30 0.04 -8.12
N LYS A 128 8.07 -0.81 -8.81
CA LYS A 128 7.71 -1.27 -10.16
C LYS A 128 6.57 -2.28 -10.02
N GLN A 129 5.40 -1.97 -10.58
CA GLN A 129 4.27 -2.89 -10.59
C GLN A 129 4.55 -4.05 -11.57
N GLU A 130 5.17 -5.12 -11.08
CA GLU A 130 5.31 -6.36 -11.85
C GLU A 130 3.94 -7.06 -11.92
N THR A 131 3.26 -6.92 -13.06
CA THR A 131 1.97 -7.58 -13.30
C THR A 131 2.21 -8.82 -14.14
N SER A 132 1.97 -10.00 -13.55
CA SER A 132 1.90 -11.26 -14.30
C SER A 132 0.44 -11.65 -14.48
N SER A 133 0.04 -12.01 -15.70
CA SER A 133 -1.32 -12.47 -15.99
C SER A 133 -1.30 -13.93 -16.44
N VAL A 134 -2.25 -14.72 -15.93
CA VAL A 134 -2.45 -16.12 -16.30
C VAL A 134 -3.91 -16.29 -16.69
N VAL A 135 -4.16 -16.73 -17.93
CA VAL A 135 -5.52 -16.98 -18.45
C VAL A 135 -5.74 -18.49 -18.51
N THR A 136 -6.70 -18.98 -17.74
CA THR A 136 -7.09 -20.40 -17.71
C THR A 136 -8.55 -20.56 -18.15
N LYS A 137 -8.86 -21.63 -18.90
CA LYS A 137 -10.20 -21.91 -19.47
C LYS A 137 -10.63 -23.33 -19.11
N GLY A 138 -11.92 -23.53 -18.83
CA GLY A 138 -12.51 -24.84 -18.52
C GLY A 138 -13.72 -24.73 -17.60
N ALA A 139 -14.31 -25.87 -17.22
CA ALA A 139 -15.34 -25.90 -16.18
C ALA A 139 -14.77 -25.64 -14.77
N TRP A 140 -13.47 -25.91 -14.59
CA TRP A 140 -12.72 -25.77 -13.32
C TRP A 140 -11.32 -25.15 -13.55
N PRO A 141 -11.23 -23.92 -14.10
CA PRO A 141 -9.96 -23.25 -14.31
C PRO A 141 -9.23 -23.06 -12.98
N ARG A 142 -7.94 -23.40 -12.97
CA ARG A 142 -7.09 -23.43 -11.78
C ARG A 142 -5.72 -22.80 -12.03
N VAL A 143 -5.22 -22.04 -11.06
CA VAL A 143 -3.85 -21.51 -11.01
C VAL A 143 -3.16 -22.05 -9.75
N ASN A 144 -2.03 -22.74 -9.92
CA ASN A 144 -1.23 -23.26 -8.81
C ASN A 144 -0.01 -22.37 -8.56
N PHE A 145 0.24 -22.02 -7.31
CA PHE A 145 1.40 -21.26 -6.87
C PHE A 145 2.37 -22.23 -6.19
N LEU A 146 3.33 -22.72 -6.96
CA LEU A 146 4.31 -23.69 -6.49
C LEU A 146 5.52 -22.96 -5.89
N PRO A 147 6.01 -23.37 -4.71
CA PRO A 147 7.25 -22.86 -4.17
C PRO A 147 8.45 -23.26 -5.06
N ASN A 148 9.49 -22.44 -5.05
CA ASN A 148 10.63 -22.55 -5.98
C ASN A 148 11.58 -23.72 -5.66
N ASP A 149 11.55 -24.21 -4.43
CA ASP A 149 12.36 -25.27 -3.89
C ASP A 149 11.62 -26.61 -3.87
N ARG A 150 12.34 -27.68 -4.22
CA ARG A 150 11.77 -29.00 -4.54
C ARG A 150 11.26 -29.79 -3.33
N ASN A 151 11.21 -29.20 -2.14
CA ASN A 151 10.99 -29.91 -0.86
C ASN A 151 9.70 -29.53 -0.12
N HIS A 152 8.73 -28.90 -0.78
CA HIS A 152 7.45 -28.58 -0.13
C HIS A 152 6.35 -29.59 -0.43
N ASP A 153 5.78 -30.12 0.65
CA ASP A 153 4.67 -31.06 0.63
C ASP A 153 3.32 -30.41 0.33
N THR A 154 3.22 -29.07 0.34
CA THR A 154 1.99 -28.34 0.07
C THR A 154 2.19 -27.11 -0.84
N HIS A 155 1.11 -26.68 -1.48
CA HIS A 155 1.08 -25.47 -2.31
C HIS A 155 -0.30 -24.79 -2.28
N LEU A 156 -0.30 -23.48 -2.58
CA LEU A 156 -1.52 -22.69 -2.74
C LEU A 156 -2.10 -22.89 -4.15
N ALA A 157 -3.41 -23.07 -4.25
CA ALA A 157 -4.11 -23.07 -5.53
C ALA A 157 -5.38 -22.20 -5.48
N LEU A 158 -5.65 -21.52 -6.59
CA LEU A 158 -6.89 -20.80 -6.86
C LEU A 158 -7.67 -21.55 -7.92
N GLU A 159 -8.93 -21.87 -7.63
CA GLU A 159 -9.83 -22.48 -8.62
C GLU A 159 -11.15 -21.73 -8.65
N VAL A 160 -11.73 -21.64 -9.85
CA VAL A 160 -13.10 -21.16 -10.02
C VAL A 160 -13.94 -22.30 -10.56
N ASP A 161 -15.06 -22.57 -9.89
CA ASP A 161 -16.08 -23.52 -10.34
C ASP A 161 -17.08 -22.78 -11.24
N PHE A 162 -17.05 -23.07 -12.54
CA PHE A 162 -18.03 -22.56 -13.51
C PHE A 162 -19.11 -23.59 -13.86
N ALA A 163 -19.09 -24.79 -13.27
CA ALA A 163 -20.02 -25.86 -13.58
C ALA A 163 -21.43 -25.63 -12.98
N VAL A 164 -21.54 -24.71 -12.03
CA VAL A 164 -22.82 -24.31 -11.40
C VAL A 164 -23.18 -22.90 -11.88
N GLN A 165 -24.48 -22.58 -11.99
CA GLN A 165 -25.00 -21.28 -12.48
C GLN A 165 -24.49 -20.01 -11.75
N LYS A 166 -23.57 -20.14 -10.78
CA LYS A 166 -22.88 -19.03 -10.11
C LYS A 166 -21.40 -19.40 -9.90
N PRO A 167 -20.43 -18.61 -10.40
CA PRO A 167 -19.02 -18.90 -10.21
C PRO A 167 -18.66 -18.87 -8.72
N ARG A 168 -17.94 -19.89 -8.26
CA ARG A 168 -17.41 -19.96 -6.88
C ARG A 168 -15.89 -19.90 -6.92
N LEU A 169 -15.31 -18.85 -6.37
CA LEU A 169 -13.88 -18.81 -6.07
C LEU A 169 -13.60 -19.66 -4.83
N ARG A 170 -12.56 -20.48 -4.89
CA ARG A 170 -12.11 -21.34 -3.79
C ARG A 170 -10.59 -21.22 -3.62
N PHE A 171 -10.15 -21.10 -2.37
CA PHE A 171 -8.75 -21.28 -2.00
C PHE A 171 -8.52 -22.71 -1.52
N TYR A 172 -7.40 -23.29 -1.92
CA TYR A 172 -7.00 -24.62 -1.48
C TYR A 172 -5.58 -24.62 -0.93
N GLU A 173 -5.38 -25.37 0.15
CA GLU A 173 -4.08 -26.00 0.42
C GLU A 173 -4.14 -27.44 -0.05
N ARG A 174 -3.17 -27.87 -0.85
CA ARG A 174 -3.14 -29.21 -1.45
C ARG A 174 -1.85 -29.91 -1.14
N LYS A 175 -1.93 -31.23 -0.96
CA LYS A 175 -0.74 -32.09 -0.87
C LYS A 175 -0.11 -32.28 -2.25
N SER A 176 1.16 -31.93 -2.35
CA SER A 176 2.00 -32.13 -3.53
C SER A 176 2.10 -33.62 -3.87
N GLY A 177 2.05 -33.95 -5.16
CA GLY A 177 2.18 -35.34 -5.66
C GLY A 177 0.91 -36.20 -5.60
N THR A 178 0.00 -36.00 -4.64
CA THR A 178 -1.26 -36.77 -4.55
C THR A 178 -2.48 -36.01 -5.06
N GLY A 179 -2.46 -34.68 -5.01
CA GLY A 179 -3.61 -33.86 -5.41
C GLY A 179 -4.78 -33.92 -4.41
N ASN A 180 -4.54 -34.33 -3.17
CA ASN A 180 -5.56 -34.27 -2.14
C ASN A 180 -5.71 -32.83 -1.62
N ASN A 181 -6.96 -32.39 -1.44
CA ASN A 181 -7.27 -31.14 -0.73
C ASN A 181 -7.05 -31.35 0.76
N LEU A 182 -6.22 -30.52 1.38
CA LEU A 182 -6.02 -30.51 2.82
C LEU A 182 -6.99 -29.51 3.46
N PHE A 183 -7.11 -28.32 2.88
CA PHE A 183 -8.03 -27.27 3.35
C PHE A 183 -8.71 -26.59 2.16
N VAL A 184 -9.98 -26.23 2.32
CA VAL A 184 -10.78 -25.53 1.30
C VAL A 184 -11.55 -24.38 1.92
N VAL A 185 -11.30 -23.16 1.42
CA VAL A 185 -12.05 -21.96 1.80
C VAL A 185 -12.95 -21.53 0.64
N HIS A 186 -14.24 -21.35 0.92
CA HIS A 186 -15.23 -20.97 -0.08
C HIS A 186 -15.58 -19.49 0.06
N PHE A 187 -15.59 -18.76 -1.06
CA PHE A 187 -16.13 -17.41 -1.07
C PHE A 187 -17.67 -17.45 -1.06
N PRO A 188 -18.32 -16.51 -0.35
CA PRO A 188 -19.78 -16.43 -0.34
C PRO A 188 -20.30 -16.02 -1.73
N ASN A 189 -21.44 -16.61 -2.13
CA ASN A 189 -22.16 -16.27 -3.37
C ASN A 189 -22.96 -14.95 -3.26
N ARG A 190 -22.60 -14.06 -2.32
CA ARG A 190 -23.25 -12.79 -1.99
C ARG A 190 -22.20 -11.78 -1.54
N ASN A 191 -22.58 -10.51 -1.47
CA ASN A 191 -21.78 -9.44 -0.90
C ASN A 191 -21.53 -9.74 0.58
N GLY A 192 -20.27 -9.71 1.02
CA GLY A 192 -19.91 -9.98 2.40
C GLY A 192 -18.41 -9.84 2.65
N THR A 193 -18.04 -9.69 3.91
CA THR A 193 -16.64 -9.68 4.37
C THR A 193 -16.22 -11.11 4.68
N ILE A 194 -15.06 -11.55 4.16
CA ILE A 194 -14.41 -12.78 4.61
C ILE A 194 -13.49 -12.42 5.77
N THR A 195 -13.87 -12.85 6.97
CA THR A 195 -13.00 -12.79 8.14
C THR A 195 -12.34 -14.16 8.29
N VAL A 196 -11.03 -14.22 8.05
CA VAL A 196 -10.17 -15.35 8.39
C VAL A 196 -9.45 -15.01 9.68
N ASP A 197 -10.19 -15.07 10.78
CA ASP A 197 -9.67 -14.77 12.11
C ASP A 197 -10.14 -15.85 13.08
N SER A 198 -9.19 -16.47 13.79
CA SER A 198 -9.47 -17.45 14.85
C SER A 198 -10.08 -16.80 16.10
N ASP A 199 -9.92 -15.48 16.24
CA ASP A 199 -10.39 -14.70 17.37
C ASP A 199 -11.89 -14.41 17.30
N TYR A 200 -12.65 -15.07 16.41
CA TYR A 200 -14.10 -14.92 16.31
C TYR A 200 -14.82 -16.26 16.14
N THR A 201 -15.95 -16.42 16.82
CA THR A 201 -16.87 -17.56 16.72
C THR A 201 -18.25 -17.09 16.23
N ILE A 202 -18.99 -17.98 15.58
CA ILE A 202 -20.38 -17.72 15.16
C ILE A 202 -21.31 -18.19 16.27
N ASP A 203 -22.17 -17.31 16.77
CA ASP A 203 -23.15 -17.67 17.80
C ASP A 203 -24.34 -18.48 17.24
N GLY A 204 -25.20 -18.99 18.12
CA GLY A 204 -26.39 -19.77 17.74
C GLY A 204 -27.39 -19.02 16.84
N ASN A 205 -27.26 -17.70 16.69
CA ASN A 205 -28.08 -16.85 15.84
C ASN A 205 -27.36 -16.40 14.56
N GLY A 206 -26.13 -16.87 14.32
CA GLY A 206 -25.37 -16.58 13.10
C GLY A 206 -24.54 -15.29 13.14
N PHE A 207 -24.38 -14.64 14.30
CA PHE A 207 -23.54 -13.44 14.43
C PHE A 207 -22.09 -13.79 14.75
N LEU A 208 -21.14 -13.10 14.10
CA LEU A 208 -19.72 -13.15 14.45
C LEU A 208 -19.52 -12.44 15.79
N LYS A 209 -18.82 -13.08 16.71
CA LYS A 209 -18.47 -12.50 18.01
C LYS A 209 -17.07 -12.94 18.41
N ARG A 210 -16.34 -12.08 19.13
CA ARG A 210 -14.96 -12.37 19.58
C ARG A 210 -14.88 -13.72 20.29
N ALA A 211 -13.91 -14.56 20.00
CA ALA A 211 -13.68 -15.79 20.73
C ALA A 211 -13.47 -15.45 22.22
N SER A 212 -14.02 -16.30 23.09
CA SER A 212 -13.78 -16.23 24.53
C SER A 212 -13.35 -17.61 25.02
N PRO A 213 -12.58 -17.72 26.12
CA PRO A 213 -12.28 -19.01 26.72
C PRO A 213 -13.57 -19.68 27.20
N ILE A 214 -13.90 -20.85 26.64
CA ILE A 214 -15.13 -21.60 26.97
C ILE A 214 -14.75 -23.01 27.43
N ILE A 215 -15.46 -23.50 28.43
CA ILE A 215 -15.40 -24.88 28.90
C ILE A 215 -16.81 -25.49 28.86
N GLN A 216 -16.98 -26.56 28.08
CA GLN A 216 -18.21 -27.35 28.09
C GLN A 216 -18.07 -28.49 29.09
N ILE A 217 -19.00 -28.62 30.03
CA ILE A 217 -18.99 -29.62 31.12
C ILE A 217 -20.14 -30.59 30.94
N TYR A 218 -19.86 -31.89 31.02
CA TYR A 218 -20.82 -32.98 30.82
C TYR A 218 -21.14 -33.70 32.15
N SER A 219 -22.20 -34.52 32.15
CA SER A 219 -22.75 -35.20 33.33
C SER A 219 -21.71 -35.89 34.21
N ASP A 220 -20.79 -36.63 33.61
CA ASP A 220 -19.79 -37.46 34.28
C ASP A 220 -18.52 -36.70 34.69
N GLY A 221 -18.48 -35.39 34.41
CA GLY A 221 -17.30 -34.56 34.63
C GLY A 221 -16.33 -34.53 33.45
N GLN A 222 -16.62 -35.22 32.34
CA GLN A 222 -15.91 -34.95 31.08
C GLN A 222 -16.13 -33.50 30.67
N TYR A 223 -15.15 -32.94 29.98
CA TYR A 223 -15.21 -31.55 29.52
C TYR A 223 -14.48 -31.35 28.20
N LYS A 224 -14.80 -30.24 27.52
CA LYS A 224 -14.12 -29.78 26.32
C LYS A 224 -13.71 -28.32 26.48
N THR A 225 -12.45 -28.04 26.21
CA THR A 225 -11.89 -26.68 26.11
C THR A 225 -11.84 -26.24 24.64
N ASN A 226 -11.79 -24.93 24.40
CA ASN A 226 -11.35 -24.37 23.13
C ASN A 226 -9.87 -23.95 23.23
N ASN A 227 -9.31 -23.41 22.15
CA ASN A 227 -7.91 -22.98 22.12
C ASN A 227 -7.61 -21.97 23.23
N GLU A 228 -8.52 -21.02 23.48
CA GLU A 228 -8.29 -19.97 24.48
C GLU A 228 -8.40 -20.48 25.93
N SER A 229 -9.12 -21.57 26.19
CA SER A 229 -9.24 -22.19 27.52
C SER A 229 -8.32 -23.40 27.72
N GLU A 230 -7.33 -23.58 26.84
CA GLU A 230 -6.34 -24.65 26.97
C GLU A 230 -5.59 -24.56 28.30
N GLY A 231 -5.54 -25.69 29.02
CA GLY A 231 -4.95 -25.79 30.36
C GLY A 231 -5.97 -25.71 31.52
N ALA A 232 -7.22 -25.30 31.25
CA ALA A 232 -8.29 -25.40 32.24
C ALA A 232 -8.69 -26.87 32.47
N VAL A 233 -9.02 -27.22 33.72
CA VAL A 233 -9.34 -28.60 34.10
C VAL A 233 -10.66 -28.64 34.87
N VAL A 234 -11.53 -29.59 34.54
CA VAL A 234 -12.77 -29.84 35.29
C VAL A 234 -12.68 -31.15 36.05
N GLN A 235 -13.12 -31.13 37.31
CA GLN A 235 -13.21 -32.28 38.19
C GLN A 235 -14.61 -32.38 38.78
N ARG A 236 -15.31 -33.49 38.56
CA ARG A 236 -16.56 -33.80 39.28
C ARG A 236 -16.23 -34.29 40.69
N LEU A 237 -16.74 -33.61 41.72
CA LEU A 237 -16.50 -33.95 43.13
C LEU A 237 -17.56 -34.91 43.67
N SER A 238 -18.82 -34.65 43.35
CA SER A 238 -19.98 -35.43 43.73
C SER A 238 -21.12 -35.19 42.74
N GLU A 239 -22.26 -35.84 42.95
CA GLU A 239 -23.46 -35.57 42.15
C GLU A 239 -23.82 -34.09 42.18
N GLY A 240 -23.94 -33.51 40.98
CA GLY A 240 -24.28 -32.11 40.76
C GLY A 240 -23.20 -31.11 41.18
N VAL A 241 -21.96 -31.53 41.49
CA VAL A 241 -20.88 -30.62 41.92
C VAL A 241 -19.62 -30.80 41.07
N TYR A 242 -19.24 -29.72 40.39
CA TYR A 242 -18.11 -29.66 39.47
C TYR A 242 -17.13 -28.55 39.89
N LEU A 243 -15.83 -28.81 39.78
CA LEU A 243 -14.78 -27.89 40.15
C LEU A 243 -13.92 -27.57 38.92
N ILE A 244 -13.86 -26.29 38.55
CA ILE A 244 -13.11 -25.78 37.40
C ILE A 244 -11.84 -25.10 37.90
N LYS A 245 -10.69 -25.67 37.57
CA LYS A 245 -9.35 -25.26 38.03
C LYS A 245 -8.52 -24.66 36.88
N ASN A 246 -7.42 -24.01 37.26
CA ASN A 246 -6.50 -23.30 36.37
C ASN A 246 -7.17 -22.14 35.62
N VAL A 247 -8.09 -21.46 36.30
CA VAL A 247 -8.84 -20.29 35.81
C VAL A 247 -8.85 -19.21 36.89
N LEU A 248 -9.09 -17.96 36.50
CA LEU A 248 -9.18 -16.80 37.40
C LEU A 248 -10.65 -16.37 37.66
N GLY A 249 -11.57 -17.32 37.65
CA GLY A 249 -13.01 -17.08 37.73
C GLY A 249 -13.68 -16.93 36.36
N PHE A 250 -14.88 -16.34 36.34
CA PHE A 250 -15.61 -16.09 35.11
C PHE A 250 -14.94 -15.02 34.26
N ASN A 251 -15.20 -15.06 32.96
CA ASN A 251 -14.71 -14.03 32.04
C ASN A 251 -15.23 -12.64 32.45
N ALA A 252 -14.34 -11.65 32.52
CA ALA A 252 -14.66 -10.29 32.97
C ALA A 252 -15.40 -9.44 31.92
N ASP A 253 -15.48 -9.90 30.67
CA ASP A 253 -16.15 -9.18 29.59
C ASP A 253 -17.68 -9.28 29.72
N ALA A 254 -18.30 -8.16 30.07
CA ALA A 254 -19.76 -8.05 30.24
C ALA A 254 -20.55 -8.40 28.96
N ALA A 255 -19.93 -8.34 27.77
CA ALA A 255 -20.56 -8.71 26.51
C ALA A 255 -20.97 -10.19 26.41
N TRP A 256 -20.48 -11.04 27.32
CA TRP A 256 -20.57 -12.50 27.23
C TRP A 256 -21.34 -13.21 28.33
N GLY A 257 -21.90 -12.46 29.29
CA GLY A 257 -22.63 -13.06 30.42
C GLY A 257 -23.22 -12.07 31.43
N GLY A 258 -23.03 -10.77 31.24
CA GLY A 258 -23.46 -9.77 32.24
C GLY A 258 -22.71 -9.92 33.57
N ALA A 259 -23.29 -9.37 34.65
CA ALA A 259 -22.67 -9.33 35.98
C ALA A 259 -22.56 -10.71 36.67
N ASP A 260 -23.35 -11.69 36.24
CA ASP A 260 -23.51 -13.00 36.91
C ASP A 260 -22.70 -14.13 36.24
N GLY A 261 -21.72 -13.77 35.40
CA GLY A 261 -20.83 -14.72 34.73
C GLY A 261 -21.47 -15.42 33.51
N GLY A 262 -20.64 -15.70 32.50
CA GLY A 262 -21.10 -16.34 31.25
C GLY A 262 -21.38 -17.83 31.39
N VAL A 263 -22.48 -18.20 32.05
CA VAL A 263 -22.96 -19.59 32.18
C VAL A 263 -24.19 -19.82 31.31
N GLU A 264 -24.09 -20.78 30.40
CA GLU A 264 -25.21 -21.26 29.58
C GLU A 264 -25.62 -22.67 30.03
N ILE A 265 -26.90 -22.81 30.41
CA ILE A 265 -27.47 -24.05 30.95
C ILE A 265 -28.34 -24.77 29.92
N PRO A 266 -28.47 -26.11 30.00
CA PRO A 266 -29.22 -26.87 29.01
C PRO A 266 -30.73 -26.58 29.07
N LEU A 267 -31.31 -26.30 27.90
CA LEU A 267 -32.73 -26.04 27.71
C LEU A 267 -33.43 -27.25 27.08
N CYS A 268 -34.71 -27.43 27.39
CA CYS A 268 -35.59 -28.36 26.70
C CYS A 268 -36.10 -27.78 25.36
N LYS A 269 -36.84 -28.59 24.58
CA LYS A 269 -37.44 -28.16 23.30
C LYS A 269 -38.36 -26.94 23.39
N ASN A 270 -38.89 -26.65 24.58
CA ASN A 270 -39.76 -25.49 24.86
C ASN A 270 -38.98 -24.28 25.41
N LYS A 271 -37.63 -24.29 25.32
CA LYS A 271 -36.75 -23.26 25.90
C LYS A 271 -36.87 -23.11 27.43
N LEU A 272 -37.32 -24.15 28.13
CA LEU A 272 -37.34 -24.19 29.60
C LEU A 272 -36.02 -24.81 30.10
N PRO A 273 -35.32 -24.20 31.08
CA PRO A 273 -34.10 -24.76 31.63
C PRO A 273 -34.33 -26.07 32.37
N LEU A 274 -33.43 -27.04 32.18
CA LEU A 274 -33.55 -28.38 32.77
C LEU A 274 -32.99 -28.49 34.19
N ILE A 275 -32.16 -27.53 34.59
CA ILE A 275 -31.46 -27.47 35.87
C ILE A 275 -31.38 -26.03 36.39
N TRP A 276 -31.23 -25.87 37.69
CA TRP A 276 -30.71 -24.66 38.31
C TRP A 276 -29.18 -24.73 38.40
N VAL A 277 -28.54 -23.57 38.41
CA VAL A 277 -27.10 -23.46 38.64
C VAL A 277 -26.84 -22.47 39.75
N ASN A 278 -25.93 -22.83 40.64
CA ASN A 278 -25.28 -21.92 41.58
C ASN A 278 -23.77 -22.08 41.45
N TYR A 279 -23.01 -21.07 41.85
CA TYR A 279 -21.55 -21.14 41.83
C TYR A 279 -20.91 -20.38 42.99
N GLU A 280 -19.69 -20.76 43.29
CA GLU A 280 -18.82 -20.07 44.24
C GLU A 280 -17.44 -19.94 43.59
N VAL A 281 -16.91 -18.71 43.49
CA VAL A 281 -15.54 -18.46 43.01
C VAL A 281 -14.62 -18.40 44.23
N LEU A 282 -13.67 -19.32 44.30
CA LEU A 282 -12.70 -19.41 45.38
C LEU A 282 -11.62 -18.33 45.23
N PRO A 283 -10.88 -17.97 46.30
CA PRO A 283 -9.86 -16.93 46.25
C PRO A 283 -8.72 -17.15 45.25
N ASP A 284 -8.48 -18.41 44.86
CA ASP A 284 -7.50 -18.81 43.84
C ASP A 284 -8.04 -18.71 42.40
N GLY A 285 -9.31 -18.29 42.23
CA GLY A 285 -10.00 -18.20 40.95
C GLY A 285 -10.73 -19.48 40.54
N THR A 286 -10.57 -20.59 41.27
CA THR A 286 -11.27 -21.85 41.00
C THR A 286 -12.78 -21.65 41.12
N ILE A 287 -13.54 -22.16 40.14
CA ILE A 287 -15.00 -22.06 40.16
C ILE A 287 -15.60 -23.38 40.64
N LYS A 288 -16.34 -23.35 41.74
CA LYS A 288 -17.17 -24.46 42.21
C LYS A 288 -18.59 -24.28 41.68
N LEU A 289 -18.98 -25.12 40.74
CA LEU A 289 -20.28 -25.10 40.08
C LEU A 289 -21.20 -26.18 40.66
N MET A 290 -22.42 -25.80 41.04
CA MET A 290 -23.44 -26.70 41.59
C MET A 290 -24.68 -26.69 40.71
N THR A 291 -25.21 -27.86 40.40
CA THR A 291 -26.38 -28.05 39.55
C THR A 291 -27.50 -28.73 40.33
N TYR A 292 -28.71 -28.20 40.19
CA TYR A 292 -29.89 -28.72 40.90
C TYR A 292 -31.02 -29.04 39.94
N HIS A 293 -31.86 -30.00 40.29
CA HIS A 293 -33.05 -30.34 39.53
C HIS A 293 -33.99 -29.14 39.48
N ARG A 294 -34.53 -28.85 38.28
CA ARG A 294 -35.44 -27.74 38.07
C ARG A 294 -36.79 -28.21 37.54
N GLU A 295 -37.83 -28.02 38.32
CA GLU A 295 -39.20 -28.22 37.90
C GLU A 295 -39.87 -26.92 37.44
N HIS A 296 -40.90 -27.05 36.60
CA HIS A 296 -41.71 -25.93 36.13
C HIS A 296 -43.17 -26.19 36.52
N PRO A 297 -43.68 -25.65 37.64
CA PRO A 297 -45.01 -26.00 38.14
C PRO A 297 -46.16 -25.48 37.25
N ASP A 298 -45.95 -24.33 36.59
CA ASP A 298 -46.96 -23.58 35.85
C ASP A 298 -47.09 -23.97 34.36
N VAL A 299 -46.42 -25.03 33.92
CA VAL A 299 -46.47 -25.50 32.53
C VAL A 299 -47.26 -26.82 32.40
N PRO A 300 -47.70 -27.21 31.19
CA PRO A 300 -48.40 -28.49 30.99
C PRO A 300 -47.59 -29.68 31.52
N ALA A 301 -48.28 -30.74 31.99
CA ALA A 301 -47.66 -31.90 32.65
C ALA A 301 -46.44 -32.48 31.88
N PHE A 302 -46.48 -32.53 30.56
CA PHE A 302 -45.39 -33.04 29.72
C PHE A 302 -44.13 -32.15 29.68
N ALA A 303 -44.24 -30.89 30.13
CA ALA A 303 -43.17 -29.89 30.11
C ALA A 303 -42.65 -29.53 31.51
N LYS A 304 -43.25 -30.07 32.58
CA LYS A 304 -42.89 -29.74 33.97
C LYS A 304 -41.50 -30.18 34.41
N ASN A 305 -40.85 -31.02 33.61
CA ASN A 305 -39.56 -31.66 33.92
C ASN A 305 -39.59 -32.58 35.15
N VAL A 306 -40.77 -33.02 35.60
CA VAL A 306 -40.92 -33.98 36.71
C VAL A 306 -40.46 -35.37 36.26
N ARG A 307 -39.55 -36.00 37.01
CA ARG A 307 -39.09 -37.37 36.72
C ARG A 307 -39.92 -38.40 37.49
N GLN A 308 -40.83 -39.10 36.80
CA GLN A 308 -41.56 -40.22 37.40
C GLN A 308 -40.59 -41.38 37.75
N GLY A 309 -40.60 -41.81 39.01
CA GLY A 309 -39.84 -42.97 39.49
C GLY A 309 -38.45 -42.68 40.07
N TYR A 310 -38.07 -41.40 40.22
CA TYR A 310 -36.82 -40.99 40.86
C TYR A 310 -37.09 -40.16 42.14
N SER A 311 -36.13 -40.17 43.06
CA SER A 311 -36.20 -39.51 44.38
C SER A 311 -35.92 -38.00 44.37
N TYR A 312 -35.81 -37.36 43.20
CA TYR A 312 -35.39 -35.97 43.09
C TYR A 312 -36.59 -35.03 43.05
N SER A 313 -36.57 -34.04 43.92
CA SER A 313 -37.49 -32.90 43.97
C SER A 313 -36.81 -31.66 43.37
N ASP A 314 -37.60 -30.62 43.06
CA ASP A 314 -37.06 -29.31 42.68
C ASP A 314 -36.05 -28.81 43.74
N GLY A 315 -34.86 -28.39 43.29
CA GLY A 315 -33.78 -27.93 44.15
C GLY A 315 -32.84 -29.02 44.68
N ASP A 316 -33.06 -30.31 44.39
CA ASP A 316 -32.11 -31.36 44.76
C ASP A 316 -30.87 -31.35 43.87
N LEU A 317 -29.69 -31.64 44.43
CA LEU A 317 -28.46 -31.79 43.65
C LEU A 317 -28.61 -32.90 42.61
N ILE A 318 -28.26 -32.59 41.38
CA ILE A 318 -28.33 -33.54 40.28
C ILE A 318 -27.24 -33.23 39.25
N ASP A 319 -26.65 -34.26 38.65
CA ASP A 319 -25.73 -34.07 37.54
C ASP A 319 -26.39 -33.43 36.32
N ILE A 320 -25.56 -32.82 35.46
CA ILE A 320 -25.98 -32.28 34.17
C ILE A 320 -26.70 -33.38 33.37
N PRO A 321 -27.88 -33.13 32.78
CA PRO A 321 -28.62 -34.17 32.05
C PRO A 321 -27.78 -34.88 30.97
N ASN A 322 -27.90 -36.20 30.89
CA ASN A 322 -27.18 -37.01 29.90
C ASN A 322 -27.40 -36.50 28.46
N GLY A 323 -26.31 -36.42 27.68
CA GLY A 323 -26.34 -35.89 26.32
C GLY A 323 -26.55 -34.38 26.24
N ARG A 324 -26.30 -33.65 27.33
CA ARG A 324 -26.27 -32.19 27.41
C ARG A 324 -24.98 -31.75 28.11
N PHE A 325 -24.71 -30.44 28.04
CA PHE A 325 -23.58 -29.81 28.71
C PHE A 325 -23.99 -28.46 29.29
N ILE A 326 -23.21 -27.96 30.26
CA ILE A 326 -23.17 -26.54 30.63
C ILE A 326 -21.98 -25.92 29.92
N SER A 327 -22.13 -24.71 29.40
CA SER A 327 -21.03 -23.95 28.81
C SER A 327 -20.66 -22.81 29.74
N VAL A 328 -19.42 -22.79 30.21
CA VAL A 328 -18.88 -21.80 31.14
C VAL A 328 -17.80 -20.98 30.47
N ARG A 329 -17.92 -19.65 30.52
CA ARG A 329 -16.90 -18.71 30.05
C ARG A 329 -15.98 -18.31 31.19
N VAL A 330 -14.69 -18.54 31.02
CA VAL A 330 -13.69 -18.36 32.07
C VAL A 330 -12.69 -17.26 31.73
N GLN A 331 -12.08 -16.69 32.77
CA GLN A 331 -10.90 -15.86 32.64
C GLN A 331 -9.67 -16.76 32.78
N MET A 332 -8.81 -16.76 31.76
CA MET A 332 -7.55 -17.52 31.80
C MET A 332 -6.41 -16.66 32.34
N PRO A 333 -5.46 -17.24 33.08
CA PRO A 333 -4.31 -16.51 33.58
C PRO A 333 -3.35 -16.12 32.44
N GLU A 334 -2.54 -15.08 32.65
CA GLU A 334 -1.61 -14.55 31.63
C GLU A 334 -0.52 -15.53 31.20
N ASP A 335 -0.19 -16.48 32.07
CA ASP A 335 0.77 -17.54 31.83
C ASP A 335 0.13 -18.81 31.25
N SER A 336 -1.17 -18.78 30.90
CA SER A 336 -1.81 -19.87 30.16
C SER A 336 -1.13 -20.11 28.81
N VAL A 337 -1.21 -21.37 28.34
CA VAL A 337 -0.57 -21.83 27.09
C VAL A 337 -0.91 -20.90 25.92
N TRP A 338 -2.18 -20.55 25.78
CA TRP A 338 -2.67 -19.65 24.74
C TRP A 338 -2.07 -18.23 24.84
N ASN A 339 -2.10 -17.63 26.03
CA ASN A 339 -1.61 -16.25 26.23
C ASN A 339 -0.09 -16.14 26.02
N GLN A 340 0.67 -17.18 26.37
CA GLN A 340 2.10 -17.24 26.08
C GLN A 340 2.40 -17.36 24.58
N GLN A 341 1.64 -18.18 23.86
CA GLN A 341 1.78 -18.31 22.40
C GLN A 341 1.48 -16.99 21.68
N ARG A 342 0.43 -16.25 22.10
CA ARG A 342 0.13 -14.92 21.56
C ARG A 342 1.26 -13.92 21.79
N LYS A 343 1.81 -13.83 23.01
CA LYS A 343 2.93 -12.93 23.33
C LYS A 343 4.17 -13.19 22.46
N LEU A 344 4.44 -14.45 22.09
CA LEU A 344 5.54 -14.81 21.20
C LEU A 344 5.33 -14.41 19.74
N VAL A 345 4.08 -14.28 19.30
CA VAL A 345 3.69 -13.88 17.93
C VAL A 345 3.63 -12.35 17.82
N GLU A 346 3.11 -11.66 18.84
CA GLU A 346 2.98 -10.19 18.86
C GLU A 346 4.30 -9.46 19.22
N GLY A 347 5.28 -10.16 19.79
CA GLY A 347 6.61 -9.63 20.13
C GLY A 347 7.65 -9.72 19.02
N LYS A 348 7.27 -10.13 17.81
CA LYS A 348 8.07 -10.08 16.58
C LYS A 348 7.49 -9.05 15.63
#